data_AF-A0A430V9M0-F1
#
_entry.id   AF-A0A430V9M0-F1
#
_cell.length_a   1.000
_cell.length_b   1.000
_cell.length_c   1.000
_cell.angle_alpha   90.00
_cell.angle_beta   90.00
_cell.angle_gamma   90.00
#
_symmetry.space_group_name_H-M   'P 1'
#
loop_
_entity.id
_entity.type
_entity.pdbx_description
1 polymer ?
#
loop_
_entity_poly.entity_id
_entity_poly.type
_entity_poly.pdbx_seq_one_letter_code
_entity_poly.pdbx_strand_id
1 'polypeptide(L)'
;MRTIWGIALVALVSVALAQRPAEIRLGIVTFLSGPASVFGIPAKNAADLLIDQWNRAGGVSGVRIRPIVVDEAGGAERQVAEFRRLVLDEKVDLVIGYISSADCLAVAPVAEELRVPTIPSCAT
;
A
#
# COMPACT_ATOMS: atom_id res chain seq x y z
N MET A 1 -40.59 -57.11 -1.32
CA MET A 1 -40.84 -55.67 -1.10
C MET A 1 -39.92 -55.18 0.02
N ARG A 2 -38.83 -54.48 -0.31
CA ARG A 2 -37.97 -53.76 0.65
C ARG A 2 -37.68 -52.39 0.04
N THR A 3 -38.37 -51.37 0.53
CA THR A 3 -38.29 -49.98 0.09
C THR A 3 -36.96 -49.35 0.53
N ILE A 4 -36.25 -48.76 -0.43
CA ILE A 4 -34.99 -48.04 -0.27
C ILE A 4 -35.31 -46.62 0.21
N TRP A 5 -34.80 -46.23 1.38
CA TRP A 5 -34.83 -44.85 1.85
C TRP A 5 -33.70 -44.06 1.18
N GLY A 6 -34.04 -43.17 0.26
CA GLY A 6 -33.11 -42.21 -0.34
C GLY A 6 -33.06 -40.95 0.52
N ILE A 7 -31.93 -40.72 1.20
CA ILE A 7 -31.61 -39.43 1.80
C ILE A 7 -30.74 -38.67 0.78
N ALA A 8 -31.35 -37.69 0.11
CA ALA A 8 -30.62 -36.75 -0.74
C ALA A 8 -29.99 -35.66 0.13
N LEU A 9 -28.68 -35.76 0.36
CA LEU A 9 -27.88 -34.74 1.04
C LEU A 9 -27.53 -33.65 0.02
N VAL A 10 -28.25 -32.52 0.03
CA VAL A 10 -27.89 -31.33 -0.76
C VAL A 10 -26.72 -30.64 -0.07
N ALA A 11 -25.51 -30.81 -0.61
CA ALA A 11 -24.32 -30.10 -0.15
C ALA A 11 -24.40 -28.64 -0.61
N LEU A 12 -24.66 -27.72 0.33
CA LEU A 12 -24.48 -26.28 0.14
C LEU A 12 -22.98 -26.00 0.02
N VAL A 13 -22.50 -25.88 -1.23
CA VAL A 13 -21.18 -25.32 -1.51
C VAL A 13 -21.28 -23.81 -1.30
N SER A 14 -20.89 -23.35 -0.11
CA SER A 14 -20.67 -21.93 0.16
C SER A 14 -19.47 -21.48 -0.66
N VAL A 15 -19.70 -20.93 -1.85
CA VAL A 15 -18.68 -20.19 -2.59
C VAL A 15 -18.32 -18.97 -1.72
N ALA A 16 -17.17 -19.02 -1.08
CA ALA A 16 -16.61 -17.87 -0.38
C ALA A 16 -16.31 -16.78 -1.43
N LEU A 17 -17.23 -15.83 -1.58
CA LEU A 17 -16.95 -14.58 -2.29
C LEU A 17 -15.82 -13.88 -1.55
N ALA A 18 -14.64 -13.82 -2.17
CA ALA A 18 -13.51 -13.05 -1.64
C ALA A 18 -13.98 -11.62 -1.41
N GLN A 19 -14.05 -11.20 -0.14
CA GLN A 19 -14.43 -9.84 0.20
C GLN A 19 -13.29 -8.91 -0.21
N ARG A 20 -13.61 -7.95 -1.07
CA ARG A 20 -12.68 -6.89 -1.44
C ARG A 20 -12.37 -6.05 -0.19
N PRO A 21 -11.11 -5.60 0.00
CA PRO A 21 -10.81 -4.65 1.07
C PRO A 21 -11.60 -3.35 0.87
N ALA A 22 -11.86 -2.63 1.96
CA ALA A 22 -12.60 -1.37 1.91
C ALA A 22 -11.86 -0.28 1.13
N GLU A 23 -10.52 -0.25 1.27
CA GLU A 23 -9.61 0.67 0.59
C GLU A 23 -8.24 0.01 0.44
N ILE A 24 -7.45 0.48 -0.52
CA ILE A 24 -6.02 0.20 -0.65
C ILE A 24 -5.27 1.35 0.02
N ARG A 25 -4.64 1.09 1.15
CA ARG A 25 -3.86 2.07 1.92
C ARG A 25 -2.44 2.15 1.36
N LEU A 26 -2.13 3.27 0.73
CA LEU A 26 -0.87 3.47 0.00
C LEU A 26 0.02 4.47 0.74
N GLY A 27 1.16 4.02 1.26
CA GLY A 27 2.21 4.93 1.74
C GLY A 27 2.96 5.55 0.57
N ILE A 28 3.07 6.87 0.53
CA ILE A 28 3.85 7.61 -0.47
C ILE A 28 4.91 8.43 0.27
N VAL A 29 6.17 8.06 0.12
CA VAL A 29 7.30 8.74 0.78
C VAL A 29 8.11 9.51 -0.25
N THR A 30 8.20 10.83 -0.11
CA THR A 30 8.93 11.66 -1.09
C THR A 30 9.35 12.99 -0.48
N PHE A 31 10.28 13.71 -1.11
CA PHE A 31 10.69 15.03 -0.64
C PHE A 31 9.59 16.08 -0.87
N LEU A 32 8.97 16.53 0.23
CA LEU A 32 7.97 17.59 0.22
C LEU A 32 8.54 18.92 0.72
N SER A 33 9.67 18.87 1.41
CA SER A 33 10.39 20.04 1.87
C SER A 33 11.89 19.94 1.59
N GLY A 34 12.61 21.03 1.87
CA GLY A 34 14.05 21.12 1.66
C GLY A 34 14.48 21.21 0.18
N PRO A 35 15.80 21.22 -0.07
CA PRO A 35 16.36 21.42 -1.41
C PRO A 35 15.98 20.32 -2.42
N ALA A 36 15.76 19.10 -1.94
CA ALA A 36 15.39 17.95 -2.77
C ALA A 36 13.89 17.90 -3.14
N SER A 37 13.07 18.83 -2.64
CA SER A 37 11.64 18.91 -2.96
C SER A 37 11.34 19.08 -4.47
N VAL A 38 12.32 19.55 -5.24
CA VAL A 38 12.25 19.64 -6.71
C VAL A 38 11.98 18.29 -7.37
N PHE A 39 12.34 17.17 -6.72
CA PHE A 39 12.05 15.82 -7.21
C PHE A 39 10.71 15.31 -6.70
N GLY A 40 10.38 15.56 -5.43
CA GLY A 40 9.23 14.95 -4.78
C GLY A 40 7.90 15.68 -5.01
N ILE A 41 7.88 17.01 -5.13
CA ILE A 41 6.64 17.75 -5.39
C ILE A 41 6.00 17.36 -6.75
N PRO A 42 6.75 17.29 -7.87
CA PRO A 42 6.18 16.79 -9.13
C PRO A 42 5.69 15.35 -9.04
N ALA A 43 6.43 14.47 -8.34
CA ALA A 43 6.05 13.07 -8.15
C ALA A 43 4.74 12.94 -7.35
N LYS A 44 4.59 13.70 -6.26
CA LYS A 44 3.35 13.76 -5.48
C LYS A 44 2.18 14.25 -6.32
N ASN A 45 2.36 15.34 -7.07
CA ASN A 45 1.29 15.88 -7.92
C ASN A 45 0.83 14.87 -8.99
N ALA A 46 1.77 14.14 -9.58
CA ALA A 46 1.45 13.05 -10.52
C ALA A 46 0.70 11.90 -9.82
N ALA A 47 1.13 11.50 -8.62
CA ALA A 47 0.46 10.47 -7.84
C ALA A 47 -0.97 10.88 -7.47
N ASP A 48 -1.17 12.11 -6.99
CA ASP A 48 -2.49 12.65 -6.65
C ASP A 48 -3.43 12.63 -7.86
N LEU A 49 -2.94 13.10 -9.01
CA LEU A 49 -3.70 13.13 -10.26
C LEU A 49 -4.13 11.71 -10.69
N LEU A 50 -3.22 10.73 -10.64
CA LEU A 50 -3.51 9.36 -11.05
C LEU A 50 -4.44 8.65 -10.08
N ILE A 51 -4.21 8.80 -8.77
CA ILE A 51 -5.07 8.23 -7.72
C ILE A 51 -6.49 8.76 -7.84
N ASP A 52 -6.62 10.07 -8.04
CA ASP A 52 -7.91 10.73 -8.24
C ASP A 52 -8.62 10.23 -9.51
N GLN A 53 -7.90 10.10 -10.63
CA GLN A 53 -8.44 9.49 -11.86
C GLN A 53 -8.91 8.05 -11.63
N TRP A 54 -8.10 7.20 -11.00
CA TRP A 54 -8.45 5.80 -10.74
C TRP A 54 -9.64 5.69 -9.78
N ASN A 55 -9.65 6.47 -8.69
CA ASN A 55 -10.74 6.47 -7.73
C ASN A 55 -12.06 6.93 -8.36
N ARG A 56 -12.04 7.92 -9.26
CA ARG A 56 -13.21 8.32 -10.05
C ARG A 56 -13.68 7.25 -11.02
N ALA A 57 -12.76 6.46 -11.57
CA ALA A 57 -13.07 5.33 -12.46
C ALA A 57 -13.55 4.07 -11.71
N GLY A 58 -13.83 4.17 -10.41
CA GLY A 58 -14.30 3.05 -9.58
C GLY A 58 -13.22 2.37 -8.75
N GLY A 59 -11.99 2.89 -8.77
CA GLY A 59 -10.84 2.35 -8.05
C GLY A 59 -10.13 1.21 -8.79
N VAL A 60 -9.06 0.69 -8.19
CA VAL A 60 -8.31 -0.45 -8.73
C VAL A 60 -9.04 -1.74 -8.38
N SER A 61 -9.48 -2.49 -9.39
CA SER A 61 -10.31 -3.69 -9.20
C SER A 61 -11.58 -3.44 -8.37
N GLY A 62 -12.12 -2.22 -8.43
CA GLY A 62 -13.29 -1.79 -7.66
C GLY A 62 -13.00 -1.39 -6.21
N VAL A 63 -11.74 -1.17 -5.84
CA VAL A 63 -11.31 -0.71 -4.51
C VAL A 63 -10.63 0.64 -4.62
N ARG A 64 -11.03 1.60 -3.79
CA ARG A 64 -10.44 2.95 -3.78
C ARG A 64 -9.07 2.95 -3.12
N ILE A 65 -8.16 3.76 -3.63
CA ILE A 65 -6.86 4.02 -3.04
C ILE A 65 -6.98 5.19 -2.05
N ARG A 66 -6.49 4.98 -0.83
CA ARG A 66 -6.28 6.03 0.19
C ARG A 66 -4.77 6.26 0.35
N PRO A 67 -4.23 7.37 -0.18
CA PRO A 67 -2.83 7.70 0.01
C PRO A 67 -2.55 8.26 1.42
N ILE A 68 -1.44 7.86 2.02
CA ILE A 68 -0.82 8.49 3.20
C ILE A 68 0.54 9.01 2.74
N VAL A 69 0.72 10.33 2.72
CA VAL A 69 1.94 10.96 2.20
C VAL A 69 2.86 11.34 3.36
N VAL A 70 4.16 11.04 3.23
CA VAL A 70 5.21 11.32 4.20
C VAL A 70 6.32 12.12 3.54
N ASP A 71 6.82 13.15 4.24
CA ASP A 71 7.98 13.92 3.82
C ASP A 71 9.28 13.17 4.14
N GLU A 72 10.09 12.95 3.11
CA GLU A 72 11.36 12.23 3.19
C GLU A 72 12.47 13.07 3.85
N ALA A 73 12.34 14.40 3.89
CA ALA A 73 13.40 15.34 4.28
C ALA A 73 13.97 15.20 5.72
N GLY A 74 13.40 14.33 6.56
CA GLY A 74 13.88 14.10 7.92
C GLY A 74 15.01 13.08 8.08
N GLY A 75 15.45 12.44 6.99
CA GLY A 75 16.60 11.52 6.98
C GLY A 75 16.34 10.14 7.60
N ALA A 76 17.35 9.27 7.48
CA ALA A 76 17.22 7.82 7.65
C ALA A 76 16.57 7.36 8.96
N GLU A 77 16.98 7.91 10.11
CA GLU A 77 16.42 7.53 11.40
C GLU A 77 14.92 7.85 11.49
N ARG A 78 14.54 9.06 11.04
CA ARG A 78 13.14 9.46 10.99
C ARG A 78 12.36 8.59 10.00
N GLN A 79 12.93 8.29 8.84
CA GLN A 79 12.26 7.47 7.82
C GLN A 79 12.02 6.04 8.27
N VAL A 80 12.93 5.45 9.05
CA VAL A 80 12.69 4.14 9.69
C VAL A 80 11.50 4.21 10.67
N ALA A 81 11.41 5.26 11.47
CA ALA A 81 10.29 5.45 12.40
C ALA A 81 8.96 5.68 11.66
N GLU A 82 8.95 6.54 10.63
CA GLU A 82 7.76 6.78 9.80
C GLU A 82 7.32 5.52 9.04
N PHE A 83 8.26 4.71 8.53
CA PHE A 83 7.92 3.43 7.91
C PHE A 83 7.22 2.49 8.89
N ARG A 84 7.74 2.36 10.12
CA ARG A 84 7.06 1.58 11.16
C ARG A 84 5.67 2.15 11.46
N ARG A 85 5.51 3.47 11.55
CA ARG A 85 4.21 4.12 11.75
C ARG A 85 3.23 3.82 10.60
N LEU A 86 3.68 3.91 9.35
CA LEU A 86 2.86 3.58 8.17
C LEU A 86 2.36 2.13 8.24
N VAL A 87 3.24 1.19 8.58
CA VAL A 87 2.89 -0.23 8.59
C VAL A 87 2.10 -0.63 9.84
N LEU A 88 2.51 -0.17 11.02
CA LEU A 88 1.96 -0.62 12.29
C LEU A 88 0.73 0.19 12.71
N ASP A 89 0.65 1.48 12.40
CA ASP A 89 -0.45 2.33 12.85
C ASP A 89 -1.44 2.57 11.71
N GLU A 90 -0.95 3.03 10.56
CA GLU A 90 -1.80 3.30 9.39
C GLU A 90 -2.22 2.01 8.67
N LYS A 91 -1.53 0.89 8.92
CA LYS A 91 -1.78 -0.41 8.28
C LYS A 91 -1.77 -0.30 6.75
N VAL A 92 -0.74 0.33 6.19
CA VAL A 92 -0.60 0.43 4.72
C VAL A 92 -0.44 -0.95 4.09
N ASP A 93 -1.06 -1.13 2.93
CA ASP A 93 -0.96 -2.35 2.13
C ASP A 93 0.35 -2.39 1.33
N LEU A 94 0.84 -1.21 0.92
CA LEU A 94 2.12 -1.06 0.24
C LEU A 94 2.70 0.35 0.42
N VAL A 95 4.01 0.47 0.22
CA VAL A 95 4.74 1.74 0.24
C VAL A 95 5.45 1.97 -1.10
N ILE A 96 5.35 3.17 -1.64
CA ILE A 96 6.10 3.63 -2.81
C ILE A 96 6.90 4.90 -2.47
N GLY A 97 7.99 5.12 -3.20
CA GLY A 97 8.78 6.34 -3.08
C GLY A 97 10.16 6.07 -2.51
N TYR A 98 10.65 6.87 -1.56
CA TYR A 98 12.08 6.91 -1.18
C TYR A 98 12.98 7.28 -2.37
N ILE A 99 13.39 8.54 -2.42
CA ILE A 99 14.31 9.07 -3.42
C ILE A 99 15.75 8.98 -2.91
N SER A 100 15.98 9.19 -1.62
CA SER A 100 17.30 9.11 -0.97
C SER A 100 17.80 7.68 -0.93
N SER A 101 18.99 7.42 -1.49
CA SER A 101 19.64 6.10 -1.39
C SER A 101 19.95 5.73 0.06
N ALA A 102 20.23 6.71 0.93
CA ALA A 102 20.48 6.48 2.35
C ALA A 102 19.20 6.03 3.08
N ASP A 103 18.06 6.65 2.77
CA ASP A 103 16.79 6.30 3.41
C ASP A 103 16.29 4.95 2.88
N CYS A 104 16.47 4.67 1.58
CA CYS A 104 16.24 3.35 1.00
C CYS A 104 16.98 2.23 1.76
N LEU A 105 18.30 2.39 1.95
CA LEU A 105 19.12 1.39 2.63
C LEU A 105 18.72 1.21 4.09
N ALA A 106 18.31 2.29 4.76
CA ALA A 106 17.86 2.24 6.14
C ALA A 106 16.50 1.55 6.29
N VAL A 107 15.56 1.77 5.35
CA VAL A 107 14.21 1.20 5.41
C VAL A 107 14.13 -0.23 4.90
N ALA A 108 14.98 -0.63 3.94
CA ALA A 108 14.99 -1.99 3.37
C ALA A 108 14.89 -3.13 4.41
N PRO A 109 15.74 -3.22 5.45
CA PRO A 109 15.64 -4.30 6.44
C PRO A 109 14.32 -4.25 7.23
N VAL A 110 13.76 -3.07 7.45
CA VAL A 110 12.48 -2.91 8.16
C VAL A 110 11.29 -3.31 7.27
N ALA A 111 11.37 -3.02 5.97
CA ALA A 111 10.38 -3.47 4.98
C ALA A 111 10.35 -5.01 4.89
N GLU A 112 11.52 -5.65 4.91
CA GLU A 112 11.64 -7.12 4.95
C GLU A 112 11.10 -7.71 6.27
N GLU A 113 11.47 -7.13 7.41
CA GLU A 113 10.99 -7.54 8.75
C GLU A 113 9.46 -7.52 8.83
N LEU A 114 8.86 -6.42 8.38
CA LEU A 114 7.41 -6.19 8.47
C LEU A 114 6.63 -6.81 7.30
N ARG A 115 7.31 -7.37 6.29
CA ARG A 115 6.73 -8.04 5.12
C ARG A 115 5.72 -7.18 4.35
N VAL A 116 6.00 -5.89 4.21
CA VAL A 116 5.15 -4.97 3.43
C VAL A 116 5.80 -4.70 2.06
N PRO A 117 5.09 -4.94 0.94
CA PRO A 117 5.57 -4.59 -0.38
C PRO A 117 6.00 -3.13 -0.45
N THR A 118 7.28 -2.92 -0.76
CA THR A 118 7.88 -1.59 -0.84
C THR A 118 8.56 -1.45 -2.20
N ILE A 119 8.19 -0.42 -2.96
CA ILE A 119 8.75 -0.13 -4.29
C ILE A 119 9.56 1.17 -4.17
N PRO A 120 10.86 1.08 -3.86
CA PRO A 120 11.66 2.26 -3.65
C PRO A 120 12.17 2.86 -4.98
N SER A 121 12.27 4.19 -5.06
CA SER A 121 12.74 4.96 -6.23
C SER A 121 14.17 5.47 -6.07
N CYS A 122 15.01 4.71 -5.35
CA CYS A 122 16.33 5.14 -4.89
C CYS A 122 17.16 5.81 -5.98
N ALA A 123 17.75 6.96 -5.66
CA ALA A 123 18.74 7.58 -6.51
C ALA A 123 19.91 6.60 -6.75
N THR A 124 20.30 6.47 -8.01
CA THR A 124 21.47 5.68 -8.45
C THR A 124 22.75 6.47 -8.23
#